data_AF-A0A5R9RIN2-F1
#
_entry.id   AF-A0A5R9RIN2-F1
#
_cell.length_a   1.000
_cell.length_b   1.000
_cell.length_c   1.000
_cell.angle_alpha   90.00
_cell.angle_beta   90.00
_cell.angle_gamma   90.00
#
_symmetry.space_group_name_H-M   'P 1'
#
loop_
_entity.id
_entity.type
_entity.pdbx_description
1 polymer ?
#
loop_
_entity_poly.entity_id
_entity_poly.type
_entity_poly.pdbx_seq_one_letter_code
_entity_poly.pdbx_strand_id
1 'polypeptide(L)'
;MKRILVLLLGMLALPACSTGPYLHPESESGQLRSIDRTCPGAQQALQYFNADRSESLLVYVALPIAGQSEGTELRLFTWRYGKSDAKPARISADSPDVEWVLPSGERRTVRASLLEGGFQSNDPRINNRSRGTKLYEGDLEEFILFLPVIRVNGEALDIRPIHFHKTQSRYAPVFNC
;
A
#
# COMPACT_ATOMS: atom_id res chain seq x y z
N MET A 1 -31.63 13.56 45.00
CA MET A 1 -30.58 14.06 44.07
C MET A 1 -29.58 12.95 43.67
N LYS A 2 -30.05 11.76 43.24
CA LYS A 2 -29.17 10.61 42.89
C LYS A 2 -29.44 10.00 41.51
N ARG A 3 -30.41 10.51 40.76
CA ARG A 3 -30.83 9.93 39.45
C ARG A 3 -30.34 10.70 38.22
N ILE A 4 -29.76 11.88 38.39
CA ILE A 4 -29.26 12.72 37.28
C ILE A 4 -27.81 12.35 36.90
N LEU A 5 -27.06 11.72 37.80
CA LEU A 5 -25.66 11.37 37.56
C LEU A 5 -25.46 10.18 36.60
N VAL A 6 -26.48 9.33 36.43
CA VAL A 6 -26.39 8.13 35.58
C VAL A 6 -26.63 8.45 34.09
N LEU A 7 -27.35 9.54 33.79
CA LEU A 7 -27.64 9.96 32.41
C LEU A 7 -26.48 10.72 31.74
N LEU A 8 -25.56 11.31 32.52
CA LEU A 8 -24.37 11.99 31.99
C LEU A 8 -23.19 11.05 31.71
N LEU A 9 -23.18 9.84 32.28
CA LEU A 9 -22.11 8.86 32.03
C LEU A 9 -22.34 8.02 30.75
N GLY A 10 -23.56 8.05 30.18
CA GLY A 10 -23.91 7.31 28.97
C GLY A 10 -23.44 7.94 27.66
N MET A 11 -23.04 9.22 27.66
CA MET A 11 -22.55 9.93 26.46
C MET A 11 -21.03 9.80 26.22
N LEU A 12 -20.28 9.20 27.14
CA LEU A 12 -18.83 8.99 26.99
C LEU A 12 -18.45 7.70 26.28
N ALA A 13 -19.43 6.90 25.85
CA ALA A 13 -19.21 5.71 25.02
C ALA A 13 -19.42 5.99 23.53
N LEU A 14 -19.05 7.19 23.05
CA LEU A 14 -18.84 7.37 21.61
C LEU A 14 -17.66 6.46 21.23
N PRO A 15 -17.86 5.44 20.38
CA PRO A 15 -16.74 4.67 19.89
C PRO A 15 -15.79 5.67 19.24
N ALA A 16 -14.57 5.77 19.77
CA ALA A 16 -13.54 6.53 19.12
C ALA A 16 -13.35 5.88 17.75
N CYS A 17 -13.93 6.51 16.72
CA CYS A 17 -13.65 6.19 15.33
C CYS A 17 -12.18 6.54 15.11
N SER A 18 -11.29 5.59 15.42
CA SER A 18 -9.91 5.65 14.97
C SER A 18 -10.00 5.80 13.47
N THR A 19 -9.65 6.97 12.96
CA THR A 19 -9.69 7.39 11.55
C THR A 19 -8.28 7.83 11.17
N GLY A 20 -7.32 6.91 11.27
CA GLY A 20 -6.07 7.01 10.53
C GLY A 20 -6.30 7.13 9.00
N PRO A 21 -5.70 8.13 8.35
CA PRO A 21 -5.78 8.26 6.89
C PRO A 21 -5.04 7.10 6.22
N TYR A 22 -5.58 6.60 5.12
CA TYR A 22 -4.87 5.73 4.19
C TYR A 22 -4.83 6.37 2.82
N LEU A 23 -3.78 6.08 2.06
CA LEU A 23 -3.70 6.44 0.65
C LEU A 23 -4.43 5.38 -0.16
N HIS A 24 -5.42 5.82 -0.94
CA HIS A 24 -6.17 5.01 -1.88
C HIS A 24 -5.48 5.06 -3.25
N PRO A 25 -5.13 3.91 -3.86
CA PRO A 25 -4.58 3.87 -5.20
C PRO A 25 -5.67 3.77 -6.27
N GLU A 26 -5.54 4.56 -7.33
CA GLU A 26 -6.33 4.49 -8.55
C GLU A 26 -5.42 4.44 -9.78
N SER A 27 -5.75 3.59 -10.76
CA SER A 27 -5.02 3.50 -12.01
C SER A 27 -5.92 2.91 -13.09
N GLU A 28 -5.60 3.18 -14.35
CA GLU A 28 -6.27 2.56 -15.51
C GLU A 28 -5.96 1.05 -15.64
N SER A 29 -5.01 0.55 -14.85
CA SER A 29 -4.53 -0.83 -14.87
C SER A 29 -4.40 -1.41 -13.47
N GLY A 30 -4.41 -2.74 -13.37
CA GLY A 30 -4.37 -3.45 -12.09
C GLY A 30 -5.75 -3.61 -11.45
N GLN A 31 -5.80 -4.37 -10.36
CA GLN A 31 -7.02 -4.66 -9.61
C GLN A 31 -6.87 -4.17 -8.17
N LEU A 32 -7.84 -3.36 -7.72
CA LEU A 32 -7.84 -2.88 -6.34
C LEU A 32 -7.98 -4.06 -5.36
N ARG A 33 -7.13 -4.08 -4.33
CA ARG A 33 -7.12 -5.13 -3.31
C ARG A 33 -6.89 -4.58 -1.91
N SER A 34 -7.67 -5.07 -0.95
CA SER A 34 -7.41 -4.86 0.48
C SER A 34 -6.28 -5.78 0.94
N ILE A 35 -5.27 -5.21 1.61
CA ILE A 35 -4.07 -5.95 2.07
C ILE A 35 -4.03 -6.16 3.59
N ASP A 36 -4.66 -5.27 4.35
CA ASP A 36 -4.86 -5.44 5.78
C ASP A 36 -6.18 -4.79 6.17
N ARG A 37 -6.99 -5.47 7.00
CA ARG A 37 -8.22 -4.91 7.56
C ARG A 37 -7.89 -4.46 8.98
N THR A 38 -7.32 -3.27 9.09
CA THR A 38 -7.05 -2.65 10.39
C THR A 38 -8.20 -1.71 10.76
N CYS A 39 -8.29 -1.28 12.01
CA CYS A 39 -9.18 -0.19 12.45
C CYS A 39 -8.35 1.12 12.37
N PRO A 40 -8.75 2.20 11.66
CA PRO A 40 -10.02 2.48 10.97
C PRO A 40 -10.47 1.50 9.90
N GLY A 41 -9.59 1.16 8.96
CA GLY A 41 -10.03 0.37 7.82
C GLY A 41 -8.89 -0.15 6.98
N ALA A 42 -9.23 -0.47 5.73
CA ALA A 42 -8.36 -1.31 4.94
C ALA A 42 -7.24 -0.52 4.27
N GLN A 43 -5.99 -0.95 4.49
CA GLN A 43 -4.92 -0.60 3.56
C GLN A 43 -5.24 -1.23 2.20
N GLN A 44 -4.98 -0.47 1.13
CA GLN A 44 -5.30 -0.87 -0.24
C GLN A 44 -4.07 -0.82 -1.13
N ALA A 45 -4.03 -1.76 -2.06
CA ALA A 45 -2.98 -1.92 -3.05
C ALA A 45 -3.61 -2.08 -4.44
N LEU A 46 -2.84 -1.79 -5.48
CA LEU A 46 -3.12 -2.29 -6.82
C LEU A 46 -2.37 -3.59 -7.05
N GLN A 47 -3.12 -4.60 -7.51
CA GLN A 47 -2.65 -5.93 -7.81
C GLN A 47 -2.50 -6.10 -9.33
N TYR A 48 -1.30 -6.49 -9.76
CA TYR A 48 -0.95 -6.73 -11.16
C TYR A 48 -0.57 -8.19 -11.33
N PHE A 49 -1.26 -8.90 -12.21
CA PHE A 49 -1.00 -10.31 -12.50
C PHE A 49 -0.04 -10.46 -13.67
N ASN A 50 0.79 -11.51 -13.64
CA ASN A 50 1.46 -11.98 -14.84
C ASN A 50 0.44 -12.66 -15.80
N ALA A 51 0.83 -12.96 -17.05
CA ALA A 51 -0.13 -13.40 -18.07
C ALA A 51 -0.91 -14.66 -17.70
N ASP A 52 -0.27 -15.63 -17.03
CA ASP A 52 -0.93 -16.87 -16.59
C ASP A 52 -1.65 -16.74 -15.24
N ARG A 53 -1.60 -15.56 -14.62
CA ARG A 53 -2.18 -15.22 -13.31
C ARG A 53 -1.74 -16.13 -12.16
N SER A 54 -0.61 -16.82 -12.29
CA SER A 54 -0.04 -17.65 -11.23
C SER A 54 0.62 -16.82 -10.13
N GLU A 55 1.01 -15.58 -10.46
CA GLU A 55 1.61 -14.63 -9.54
C GLU A 55 1.05 -13.22 -9.72
N SER A 56 1.14 -12.44 -8.66
CA SER A 56 0.81 -11.02 -8.71
C SER A 56 1.79 -10.17 -7.92
N LEU A 57 2.11 -9.00 -8.45
CA LEU A 57 2.74 -7.90 -7.72
C LEU A 57 1.66 -7.02 -7.09
N LEU A 58 1.85 -6.65 -5.83
CA LEU A 58 1.03 -5.67 -5.13
C LEU A 58 1.85 -4.39 -4.92
N VAL A 59 1.27 -3.27 -5.32
CA VAL A 59 1.83 -1.93 -5.17
C VAL A 59 0.96 -1.16 -4.20
N TYR A 60 1.54 -0.70 -3.09
CA TYR A 60 0.83 0.17 -2.15
C TYR A 60 1.78 1.18 -1.51
N VAL A 61 1.19 2.21 -0.90
CA VAL A 61 1.93 3.24 -0.19
C VAL A 61 1.46 3.28 1.26
N ALA A 62 2.42 3.17 2.18
CA ALA A 62 2.18 3.32 3.60
C ALA A 62 2.48 4.75 4.04
N LEU A 63 1.55 5.38 4.76
CA LEU A 63 1.79 6.63 5.47
C LEU A 63 2.63 6.38 6.72
N PRO A 64 3.34 7.39 7.26
CA PRO A 64 4.08 7.23 8.50
C PRO A 64 3.14 6.84 9.63
N ILE A 65 3.62 5.94 10.47
CA ILE A 65 2.94 5.49 11.68
C ILE A 65 3.90 5.78 12.84
N ALA A 66 3.44 6.54 13.83
CA ALA A 66 4.23 6.90 14.99
C ALA A 66 4.91 5.67 15.61
N GLY A 67 6.24 5.71 15.74
CA GLY A 67 7.05 4.62 16.28
C GLY A 67 7.34 3.45 15.33
N GLN A 68 6.85 3.47 14.07
CA GLN A 68 7.13 2.42 13.07
C GLN A 68 7.79 2.94 11.79
N SER A 69 7.36 4.10 11.27
CA SER A 69 7.90 4.71 10.04
C SER A 69 7.89 6.24 10.16
N GLU A 70 8.97 6.87 9.70
CA GLU A 70 9.16 8.34 9.70
C GLU A 70 8.84 9.00 8.34
N GLY A 71 8.17 8.29 7.43
CA GLY A 71 7.70 8.91 6.19
C GLY A 71 6.76 8.05 5.37
N THR A 72 6.35 8.60 4.23
CA THR A 72 5.55 7.90 3.23
C THR A 72 6.43 6.93 2.46
N GLU A 73 6.06 5.64 2.45
CA GLU A 73 6.85 4.55 1.87
C GLU A 73 6.09 3.83 0.76
N LEU A 74 6.71 3.69 -0.41
CA LEU A 74 6.28 2.74 -1.44
C LEU A 74 6.67 1.34 -1.03
N ARG A 75 5.71 0.41 -1.03
CA ARG A 75 5.93 -0.99 -0.71
C ARG A 75 5.45 -1.88 -1.84
N LEU A 76 6.31 -2.84 -2.18
CA LEU A 76 6.11 -3.81 -3.23
C LEU A 76 6.24 -5.21 -2.63
N PHE A 77 5.27 -6.08 -2.88
CA PHE A 77 5.35 -7.47 -2.47
C PHE A 77 4.52 -8.34 -3.41
N THR A 78 4.64 -9.65 -3.28
CA THR A 78 4.00 -10.61 -4.18
C THR A 78 2.98 -11.46 -3.47
N TRP A 79 1.94 -11.86 -4.21
CA TRP A 79 1.10 -12.99 -3.85
C TRP A 79 1.18 -14.05 -4.93
N ARG A 80 1.23 -15.30 -4.50
CA ARG A 80 1.29 -16.47 -5.37
C ARG A 80 -0.03 -17.24 -5.30
N TYR A 81 -0.59 -17.54 -6.46
CA TYR A 81 -1.86 -18.27 -6.64
C TYR A 81 -1.64 -19.65 -7.28
N GLY A 82 -0.50 -19.86 -7.93
CA GLY A 82 -0.15 -21.13 -8.55
C GLY A 82 0.06 -22.27 -7.55
N LYS A 83 0.23 -23.48 -8.09
CA LYS A 83 0.51 -24.71 -7.33
C LYS A 83 1.70 -24.53 -6.40
N SER A 84 1.73 -25.21 -5.25
CA SER A 84 2.79 -25.07 -4.24
C SER A 84 4.19 -25.50 -4.73
N ASP A 85 4.27 -26.30 -5.79
CA ASP A 85 5.50 -26.81 -6.40
C ASP A 85 6.03 -25.93 -7.55
N ALA A 86 5.28 -24.93 -7.99
CA ALA A 86 5.74 -24.01 -9.02
C ALA A 86 7.04 -23.29 -8.59
N LYS A 87 7.95 -23.06 -9.54
CA LYS A 87 9.17 -22.27 -9.26
C LYS A 87 8.76 -20.83 -8.91
N PRO A 88 9.37 -20.21 -7.88
CA PRO A 88 9.12 -18.81 -7.57
C PRO A 88 9.45 -17.92 -8.77
N ALA A 89 8.59 -16.97 -9.11
CA ALA A 89 8.90 -16.03 -10.17
C ALA A 89 10.01 -15.07 -9.75
N ARG A 90 10.73 -14.60 -10.77
CA ARG A 90 11.68 -13.50 -10.66
C ARG A 90 10.98 -12.18 -10.97
N ILE A 91 10.95 -11.27 -10.00
CA ILE A 91 10.49 -9.90 -10.18
C ILE A 91 11.71 -9.05 -10.45
N SER A 92 11.68 -8.25 -11.51
CA SER A 92 12.77 -7.37 -11.94
C SER A 92 12.21 -6.07 -12.51
N ALA A 93 13.04 -5.04 -12.64
CA ALA A 93 12.67 -3.80 -13.31
C ALA A 93 13.76 -3.40 -14.30
N ASP A 94 13.42 -2.60 -15.31
CA ASP A 94 14.39 -2.01 -16.23
C ASP A 94 15.23 -0.90 -15.59
N SER A 95 14.73 -0.29 -14.52
CA SER A 95 15.41 0.69 -13.68
C SER A 95 15.00 0.53 -12.21
N PRO A 96 15.88 0.84 -11.24
CA PRO A 96 15.47 0.96 -9.84
C PRO A 96 14.79 2.29 -9.50
N ASP A 97 14.75 3.23 -10.45
CA ASP A 97 14.26 4.57 -10.21
C ASP A 97 12.74 4.62 -10.31
N VAL A 98 12.11 5.21 -9.29
CA VAL A 98 10.67 5.42 -9.19
C VAL A 98 10.42 6.91 -9.14
N GLU A 99 9.47 7.39 -9.94
CA GLU A 99 9.11 8.80 -9.98
C GLU A 99 7.75 9.04 -9.34
N TRP A 100 7.59 10.21 -8.75
CA TRP A 100 6.29 10.71 -8.34
C TRP A 100 6.14 12.19 -8.62
N VAL A 101 4.89 12.61 -8.83
CA VAL A 101 4.53 13.99 -9.19
C VAL A 101 3.40 14.47 -8.28
N LEU A 102 3.59 15.62 -7.65
CA LEU A 102 2.57 16.29 -6.85
C LEU A 102 1.57 17.05 -7.74
N PRO A 103 0.38 17.38 -7.23
CA PRO A 103 -0.55 18.28 -7.91
C PRO A 103 0.05 19.65 -8.26
N SER A 104 1.07 20.11 -7.52
CA SER A 104 1.83 21.33 -7.82
C SER A 104 2.69 21.23 -9.09
N GLY A 105 2.86 20.04 -9.65
CA GLY A 105 3.78 19.74 -10.75
C GLY A 105 5.21 19.42 -10.31
N GLU A 106 5.51 19.51 -9.01
CA GLU A 106 6.80 19.07 -8.48
C GLU A 106 6.99 17.57 -8.74
N ARG A 107 8.13 17.22 -9.36
CA ARG A 107 8.53 15.85 -9.66
C ARG A 107 9.75 15.47 -8.84
N ARG A 108 9.74 14.29 -8.25
CA ARG A 108 10.92 13.69 -7.62
C ARG A 108 11.13 12.26 -8.10
N THR A 109 12.39 11.86 -8.07
CA THR A 109 12.83 10.51 -8.40
C THR A 109 13.53 9.93 -7.18
N VAL A 110 13.14 8.73 -6.79
CA VAL A 110 13.75 8.00 -5.67
C VAL A 110 14.18 6.63 -6.14
N ARG A 111 15.29 6.14 -5.58
CA ARG A 111 15.85 4.85 -5.96
C ARG A 111 15.32 3.75 -5.05
N ALA A 112 14.58 2.80 -5.62
CA ALA A 112 14.04 1.64 -4.90
C ALA A 112 15.07 0.51 -4.91
N SER A 113 15.80 0.33 -3.79
CA SER A 113 16.84 -0.71 -3.67
C SER A 113 16.33 -2.12 -3.96
N LEU A 114 15.05 -2.38 -3.69
CA LEU A 114 14.42 -3.66 -4.00
C LEU A 114 14.42 -3.99 -5.51
N LEU A 115 14.35 -2.96 -6.36
CA LEU A 115 14.29 -3.09 -7.82
C LEU A 115 15.67 -3.15 -8.49
N GLU A 116 16.77 -2.77 -7.82
CA GLU A 116 18.12 -2.77 -8.39
C GLU A 116 18.57 -4.16 -8.86
N GLY A 117 18.36 -5.15 -8.00
CA GLY A 117 18.63 -6.55 -8.34
C GLY A 117 17.37 -7.28 -8.81
N GLY A 118 16.19 -6.82 -8.38
CA GLY A 118 14.98 -7.63 -8.38
C GLY A 118 14.99 -8.69 -7.28
N PHE A 119 13.84 -9.36 -7.08
CA PHE A 119 13.62 -10.30 -5.98
C PHE A 119 12.85 -11.55 -6.43
N GLN A 120 12.81 -12.58 -5.59
CA GLN A 120 12.01 -13.77 -5.84
C GLN A 120 10.66 -13.65 -5.14
N SER A 121 9.60 -14.18 -5.74
CA SER A 121 8.24 -14.05 -5.22
C SER A 121 7.98 -14.74 -3.87
N ASN A 122 8.89 -15.62 -3.46
CA ASN A 122 8.89 -16.32 -2.18
C ASN A 122 9.95 -15.80 -1.20
N ASP A 123 10.58 -14.65 -1.47
CA ASP A 123 11.55 -14.07 -0.53
C ASP A 123 10.82 -13.72 0.79
N PRO A 124 11.15 -14.40 1.91
CA PRO A 124 10.42 -14.24 3.16
C PRO A 124 10.57 -12.84 3.77
N ARG A 125 11.57 -12.07 3.31
CA ARG A 125 11.84 -10.70 3.77
C ARG A 125 10.88 -9.68 3.16
N ILE A 126 10.14 -10.06 2.11
CA ILE A 126 9.28 -9.17 1.33
C ILE A 126 7.82 -9.57 1.54
N ASN A 127 7.09 -8.75 2.29
CA ASN A 127 5.68 -8.99 2.61
C ASN A 127 4.96 -7.65 2.87
N ASN A 128 3.67 -7.68 3.17
CA ASN A 128 2.88 -6.47 3.45
C ASN A 128 3.27 -5.72 4.74
N ARG A 129 4.27 -6.19 5.49
CA ARG A 129 4.82 -5.53 6.68
C ARG A 129 6.28 -5.13 6.53
N SER A 130 6.96 -5.55 5.47
CA SER A 130 8.35 -5.15 5.22
C SER A 130 8.44 -3.66 4.92
N ARG A 131 9.54 -3.03 5.33
CA ARG A 131 9.81 -1.62 5.02
C ARG A 131 9.93 -1.41 3.51
N GLY A 132 9.45 -0.25 3.06
CA GLY A 132 9.44 0.14 1.67
C GLY A 132 10.57 1.06 1.25
N THR A 133 10.45 1.59 0.04
CA THR A 133 11.24 2.73 -0.44
C THR A 133 10.62 4.01 0.08
N LYS A 134 11.37 4.80 0.84
CA LYS A 134 10.89 6.10 1.34
C LYS A 134 10.70 7.07 0.17
N LEU A 135 9.47 7.53 -0.03
CA LEU A 135 9.13 8.52 -1.06
C LEU A 135 9.29 9.95 -0.56
N TYR A 136 8.88 10.21 0.68
CA TYR A 136 8.80 11.55 1.25
C TYR A 136 9.04 11.57 2.77
N GLU A 137 9.59 12.68 3.25
CA GLU A 137 9.71 12.99 4.68
C GLU A 137 8.34 13.46 5.21
N GLY A 138 7.64 12.58 5.92
CA GLY A 138 6.29 12.83 6.42
C GLY A 138 5.17 12.35 5.51
N ASP A 139 4.01 12.99 5.63
CA ASP A 139 2.74 12.61 5.00
C ASP A 139 2.60 13.17 3.58
N LEU A 140 2.32 12.32 2.60
CA LEU A 140 1.77 12.73 1.32
C LEU A 140 0.25 12.62 1.31
N GLU A 141 -0.44 13.63 0.78
CA GLU A 141 -1.90 13.60 0.67
C GLU A 141 -2.38 13.10 -0.68
N GLU A 142 -1.74 13.57 -1.76
CA GLU A 142 -2.12 13.27 -3.13
C GLU A 142 -0.89 13.35 -4.03
N PHE A 143 -0.69 12.36 -4.92
CA PHE A 143 0.39 12.32 -5.90
C PHE A 143 0.16 11.23 -6.94
N ILE A 144 0.82 11.35 -8.10
CA ILE A 144 0.86 10.31 -9.12
C ILE A 144 2.22 9.60 -9.05
N LEU A 145 2.20 8.28 -8.91
CA LEU A 145 3.36 7.41 -8.92
C LEU A 145 3.58 6.83 -10.33
N PHE A 146 4.83 6.86 -10.79
CA PHE A 146 5.28 6.24 -12.02
C PHE A 146 6.32 5.18 -11.66
N LEU A 147 5.98 3.92 -11.90
CA LEU A 147 6.90 2.80 -11.73
C LEU A 147 7.69 2.56 -13.02
N PRO A 148 8.94 2.07 -12.91
CA PRO A 148 9.69 1.56 -14.05
C PRO A 148 8.98 0.34 -14.66
N VAL A 149 9.45 -0.16 -15.81
CA VAL A 149 8.86 -1.37 -16.40
C VAL A 149 9.20 -2.56 -15.53
N ILE A 150 8.24 -2.99 -14.70
CA ILE A 150 8.37 -4.17 -13.86
C ILE A 150 8.05 -5.41 -14.67
N ARG A 151 8.88 -6.44 -14.50
CA ARG A 151 8.79 -7.72 -15.18
C ARG A 151 8.65 -8.87 -14.20
N VAL A 152 7.77 -9.81 -14.51
CA VAL A 152 7.64 -11.11 -13.83
C VAL A 152 8.12 -12.19 -14.78
N ASN A 153 9.17 -12.92 -14.42
CA ASN A 153 9.83 -13.90 -15.30
C ASN A 153 10.22 -13.33 -16.68
N GLY A 154 10.58 -12.05 -16.74
CA GLY A 154 10.95 -11.36 -17.97
C GLY A 154 9.77 -10.74 -18.75
N GLU A 155 8.54 -11.13 -18.45
CA GLU A 155 7.34 -10.55 -19.04
C GLU A 155 6.97 -9.24 -18.35
N ALA A 156 6.74 -8.17 -19.13
CA ALA A 156 6.39 -6.87 -18.60
C ALA A 156 4.94 -6.85 -18.09
N LEU A 157 4.74 -6.26 -16.91
CA LEU A 157 3.42 -5.95 -16.38
C LEU A 157 2.91 -4.65 -17.01
N ASP A 158 1.62 -4.61 -17.35
CA ASP A 158 0.94 -3.35 -17.74
C ASP A 158 0.63 -2.57 -16.46
N ILE A 159 1.59 -1.72 -16.06
CA ILE A 159 1.46 -0.80 -14.93
C ILE A 159 1.38 0.62 -15.50
N ARG A 160 0.17 1.17 -15.47
CA ARG A 160 -0.11 2.58 -15.76
C ARG A 160 0.18 3.43 -14.52
N PRO A 161 0.34 4.76 -14.69
CA PRO A 161 0.51 5.66 -13.56
C PRO A 161 -0.56 5.43 -12.49
N ILE A 162 -0.15 5.52 -11.22
CA ILE A 162 -1.03 5.25 -10.08
C ILE A 162 -1.25 6.55 -9.33
N HIS A 163 -2.49 7.02 -9.32
CA HIS A 163 -2.91 8.15 -8.52
C HIS A 163 -3.18 7.69 -7.09
N PHE A 164 -2.39 8.16 -6.14
CA PHE A 164 -2.62 7.97 -4.72
C PHE A 164 -3.26 9.22 -4.13
N HIS A 165 -4.35 9.05 -3.38
CA HIS A 165 -4.98 10.15 -2.66
C HIS A 165 -5.48 9.69 -1.29
N LYS A 166 -5.44 10.56 -0.28
CA LYS A 166 -5.96 10.26 1.06
C LYS A 166 -7.48 10.19 1.02
N THR A 167 -8.05 9.05 1.40
CA THR A 167 -9.49 8.95 1.63
C THR A 167 -9.78 9.08 3.12
N GLN A 168 -10.61 10.06 3.50
CA GLN A 168 -11.20 10.11 4.84
C GLN A 168 -12.37 9.13 4.95
N SER A 169 -12.07 7.85 4.91
CA SER A 169 -13.08 6.83 5.12
C SER A 169 -13.49 6.84 6.59
N ARG A 170 -14.76 7.22 6.86
CA ARG A 170 -15.38 7.01 8.18
C ARG A 170 -15.70 5.53 8.30
N TYR A 171 -14.85 4.78 8.98
CA TYR A 171 -15.14 3.39 9.24
C TYR A 171 -15.99 3.27 10.51
N ALA A 172 -17.10 2.54 10.39
CA ALA A 172 -17.87 2.14 11.56
C ALA A 172 -16.99 1.21 12.42
N PRO A 173 -16.98 1.37 13.75
CA PRO A 173 -16.25 0.47 14.64
C PRO A 173 -16.73 -0.96 14.40
N VAL A 174 -15.80 -1.84 14.00
CA VAL A 174 -16.05 -3.28 14.04
C VAL A 174 -15.74 -3.71 15.47
N PHE A 175 -16.73 -4.26 16.18
CA PHE A 175 -16.56 -4.86 17.51
C PHE A 175 -15.72 -6.14 17.42
N ASN A 176 -14.43 -6.03 17.07
CA ASN A 176 -13.38 -7.06 17.21
C ASN A 176 -11.98 -6.56 16.78
N CYS A 177 -11.66 -5.29 17.03
CA CYS A 177 -10.30 -4.94 17.41
C CYS A 177 -10.22 -5.09 18.95
#